data_AF-A0A1X1FAZ4-F1
#
_entry.id   AF-A0A1X1FAZ4-F1
#
_cell.length_a   1.000
_cell.length_b   1.000
_cell.length_c   1.000
_cell.angle_alpha   90.00
_cell.angle_beta   90.00
_cell.angle_gamma   90.00
#
_symmetry.space_group_name_H-M   'P 1'
#
loop_
_entity.id
_entity.type
_entity.pdbx_description
1 polymer ?
#
loop_
_entity_poly.entity_id
_entity_poly.type
_entity_poly.pdbx_seq_one_letter_code
_entity_poly.pdbx_strand_id
1 'polypeptide(L)' 'MTFFDIGAIIYYTSIIPWEFPDFSVDHCLSQLTQLDQLIQNDGSVTTKEDRFILVTRKM' A
#
# COMPACT_ATOMS: atom_id res chain seq x y z
N MET A 1 7.72 0.20 -2.21
CA MET A 1 7.25 0.64 -3.54
C MET A 1 7.02 2.16 -3.51
N THR A 2 6.98 2.86 -4.65
CA THR A 2 6.64 4.30 -4.67
C THR A 2 5.32 4.51 -5.40
N PHE A 3 4.43 5.28 -4.79
CA PHE A 3 3.11 5.63 -5.30
C PHE A 3 3.06 7.12 -5.62
N PHE A 4 2.51 7.44 -6.79
CA PHE A 4 2.34 8.81 -7.29
C PHE A 4 0.88 9.23 -7.40
N ASP A 5 -0.03 8.32 -7.06
CA ASP A 5 -1.48 8.50 -7.16
C ASP A 5 -2.16 7.73 -6.02
N ILE A 6 -3.18 8.32 -5.42
CA ILE A 6 -3.92 7.71 -4.33
C ILE A 6 -4.75 6.50 -4.81
N GLY A 7 -5.22 6.52 -6.05
CA GLY A 7 -5.93 5.39 -6.67
C GLY A 7 -5.04 4.14 -6.76
N ALA A 8 -3.75 4.29 -7.02
CA ALA A 8 -2.79 3.19 -7.00
C ALA A 8 -2.64 2.57 -5.60
N ILE A 9 -2.65 3.38 -4.53
CA ILE A 9 -2.64 2.89 -3.14
C ILE A 9 -3.93 2.13 -2.84
N ILE A 10 -5.09 2.72 -3.18
CA ILE A 10 -6.41 2.08 -2.95
C ILE A 10 -6.49 0.74 -3.67
N TYR A 11 -6.03 0.67 -4.92
CA TYR A 11 -5.99 -0.59 -5.67
C TYR A 11 -5.07 -1.62 -4.99
N TYR A 12 -3.86 -1.21 -4.60
CA TYR A 12 -2.89 -2.09 -3.94
C TYR A 12 -3.44 -2.67 -2.64
N THR A 13 -4.02 -1.85 -1.77
CA THR A 13 -4.61 -2.31 -0.50
C THR A 13 -5.85 -3.19 -0.72
N SER A 14 -6.60 -2.98 -1.79
CA SER A 14 -7.81 -3.76 -2.10
C SER A 14 -7.52 -5.18 -2.58
N ILE A 15 -6.38 -5.43 -3.24
CA ILE A 15 -6.06 -6.73 -3.85
C ILE A 15 -5.19 -7.64 -2.96
N ILE A 16 -4.69 -7.12 -1.82
CA ILE A 16 -3.81 -7.83 -0.88
C ILE A 16 -4.49 -7.95 0.50
N PRO A 17 -5.60 -8.72 0.60
CA PRO A 17 -6.38 -8.79 1.84
C PRO A 17 -5.63 -9.48 3.00
N TRP A 18 -4.58 -10.25 2.72
CA TRP A 18 -3.76 -10.85 3.77
C TRP A 18 -2.82 -9.84 4.44
N GLU A 19 -2.52 -8.72 3.79
CA GLU A 19 -1.72 -7.63 4.35
C GLU A 19 -2.61 -6.55 4.97
N PHE A 20 -3.74 -6.25 4.31
CA PHE A 20 -4.72 -5.25 4.75
C PHE A 20 -6.09 -5.89 4.96
N PRO A 21 -6.25 -6.70 6.03
CA PRO A 21 -7.55 -7.29 6.34
C PRO A 21 -8.58 -6.19 6.60
N ASP A 22 -9.81 -6.41 6.13
CA ASP A 22 -10.96 -5.51 6.29
C ASP A 22 -10.76 -4.08 5.73
N PHE A 23 -9.86 -3.92 4.75
CA PHE A 23 -9.69 -2.64 4.06
C PHE A 23 -11.00 -2.20 3.40
N SER A 24 -11.41 -0.97 3.70
CA SER A 24 -12.52 -0.27 3.06
C SER A 24 -12.16 1.20 2.89
N VAL A 25 -12.47 1.75 1.73
CA VAL A 25 -12.25 3.18 1.44
C VAL A 25 -13.02 4.04 2.44
N ASP A 26 -14.25 3.65 2.79
CA ASP A 26 -15.09 4.42 3.71
C ASP A 26 -14.50 4.49 5.12
N HIS A 27 -13.95 3.38 5.61
CA HIS A 27 -13.34 3.31 6.94
C HIS A 27 -11.98 4.02 7.01
N CYS A 28 -11.27 4.11 5.88
CA CYS A 28 -9.94 4.69 5.80
C CYS A 28 -9.91 6.07 5.11
N LEU A 29 -11.06 6.69 4.86
CA LEU A 29 -11.17 7.88 4.03
C LEU A 29 -10.29 9.04 4.53
N SER A 30 -10.23 9.23 5.86
CA SER A 30 -9.43 10.31 6.45
C SER A 30 -7.93 10.12 6.21
N GLN A 31 -7.44 8.89 6.34
CA GLN A 31 -6.04 8.52 6.13
C GLN A 31 -5.69 8.56 4.64
N LEU A 32 -6.60 8.11 3.77
CA LEU A 32 -6.43 8.19 2.31
C LEU A 32 -6.38 9.65 1.85
N THR A 33 -7.18 10.53 2.44
CA THR A 33 -7.14 11.97 2.14
C THR A 33 -5.81 12.60 2.58
N GLN A 34 -5.28 12.21 3.73
CA GLN A 34 -3.95 12.66 4.18
C GLN A 34 -2.84 12.15 3.25
N LEU A 35 -2.92 10.90 2.82
CA LEU A 35 -1.97 10.33 1.84
C LEU A 35 -2.04 11.04 0.50
N ASP A 36 -3.23 11.37 0.01
CA ASP A 36 -3.38 12.13 -1.23
C ASP A 36 -2.75 13.52 -1.09
N GLN A 37 -2.99 14.22 0.02
CA GLN A 37 -2.33 15.51 0.29
C GLN A 37 -0.80 15.39 0.32
N LEU A 38 -0.24 14.32 0.89
CA LEU A 38 1.20 14.07 0.87
C LEU A 38 1.70 13.85 -0.55
N ILE A 39 0.98 13.08 -1.38
CA ILE A 39 1.34 12.89 -2.79
C ILE A 39 1.29 14.21 -3.56
N GLN A 40 0.29 15.06 -3.32
CA GLN A 40 0.19 16.37 -3.99
C GLN A 40 1.32 17.33 -3.57
N ASN A 41 1.74 17.29 -2.30
CA ASN A 41 2.78 18.19 -1.78
C ASN A 41 4.20 17.71 -2.11
N ASP A 42 4.46 16.42 -1.92
CA ASP A 42 5.80 15.82 -2.00
C ASP A 42 6.03 15.08 -3.33
N GLY A 43 5.01 14.99 -4.17
CA GLY A 43 5.01 14.35 -5.49
C GLY A 43 4.85 12.83 -5.44
N SER A 44 5.13 12.17 -4.30
CA SER A 44 4.98 10.72 -4.15
C SER A 44 5.07 10.27 -2.70
N VAL A 45 4.62 9.04 -2.43
CA VAL A 45 4.82 8.34 -1.16
C VAL A 45 5.57 7.03 -1.41
N THR A 46 6.68 6.82 -0.70
CA THR A 46 7.47 5.57 -0.78
C THR A 46 7.25 4.70 0.44
N THR A 47 6.80 3.47 0.21
CA THR A 47 6.71 2.39 1.21
C THR A 47 8.02 1.60 1.27
N LYS A 48 8.35 1.15 2.48
CA LYS A 48 9.43 0.17 2.70
C LYS A 48 8.85 -1.23 2.67
N GLU A 49 9.46 -2.10 1.88
CA GLU A 49 9.08 -3.50 1.76
C GLU A 49 10.32 -4.35 1.96
N ASP A 50 10.21 -5.33 2.84
CA ASP A 50 11.23 -6.38 2.99
C ASP A 50 10.81 -7.59 2.16
N ARG A 51 11.75 -8.10 1.35
CA ARG A 51 11.51 -9.25 0.48
C ARG A 51 12.46 -10.37 0.86
N PHE A 52 11.90 -11.54 1.14
CA PHE A 52 12.66 -12.74 1.52
C PHE A 52 12.45 -13.84 0.49
N ILE A 53 13.50 -14.61 0.24
CA ILE A 53 13.46 -15.80 -0.63
C ILE A 53 13.68 -17.01 0.26
N LEU A 54 12.72 -17.93 0.27
CA LEU A 54 12.83 -19.21 0.94
C LEU A 54 13.30 -20.25 -0.06
N VAL A 55 14.52 -20.78 0.13
CA VAL A 55 15.04 -21.89 -0.67
C VAL A 55 14.93 -23.16 0.16
N THR A 56 14.21 -24.15 -0.37
CA THR A 56 14.05 -25.45 0.29
C THR A 56 14.69 -26.54 -0.55
N ARG A 57 15.21 -27.57 0.10
CA ARG A 57 15.68 -28.80 -0.54
C ARG A 57 14.94 -29.97 0.08
N LYS A 58 14.38 -30.83 -0.77
CA LYS A 58 13.82 -32.11 -0.33
C LYS A 58 14.95 -32.98 0.23
N MET A 59 14.80 -33.44 1.47
CA MET A 59 15.65 -34.49 2.05
C MET A 59 15.32 -35.84 1.45
#